data_AF-A0ABD2W916-F1
#
_entry.id   AF-A0ABD2W916-F1
#
_cell.length_a   1.000
_cell.length_b   1.000
_cell.length_c   1.000
_cell.angle_alpha   90.00
_cell.angle_beta   90.00
_cell.angle_gamma   90.00
#
_symmetry.space_group_name_H-M   'P 1'
#
loop_
_entity.id
_entity.type
_entity.pdbx_description
1 polymer ?
#
loop_
_entity_poly.entity_id
_entity_poly.type
_entity_poly.pdbx_seq_one_letter_code
_entity_poly.pdbx_strand_id
1 'polypeptide(L)'
;MRRSTGGQLRFVSPPLSRPDIYCEGLPWLMEARDNRSLFVLTWGWLLPLEPQQATTSPSSLGTTTPAISIDGHTASDSSSSSSSSSLTKCPTTNRLLMYSGWPPRLHKVVCPADPDSREYTVHVYSEEWLGSNGKISELQGPGRSPALLLDFVAREPGEAAASWLEISKSRSALRSQLRLLPESEGLNGSLRDCQHRCPELGACIASSLWCDGRIHCPSGFDEADCASGTRLLGWLSGGAWLLLAAVAGILAACACLFAVLVGSSVFSMTIKYNFVCNYLR
;
A
#
# COMPACT_ATOMS: atom_id res chain seq x y z
N MET A 1 0.83 -22.28 1.51
CA MET A 1 0.45 -21.06 2.24
C MET A 1 1.67 -20.48 2.95
N ARG A 2 2.24 -19.37 2.45
CA ARG A 2 3.10 -18.51 3.26
C ARG A 2 2.16 -17.50 3.94
N ARG A 3 2.04 -17.58 5.27
CA ARG A 3 1.31 -16.57 6.05
C ARG A 3 2.17 -15.31 6.09
N SER A 4 1.92 -14.41 5.15
CA SER A 4 2.58 -13.11 5.04
C SER A 4 1.67 -12.01 5.62
N THR A 5 2.24 -10.87 5.97
CA THR A 5 1.49 -9.68 6.39
C THR A 5 1.02 -8.84 5.20
N GLY A 6 1.52 -9.15 4.00
CA GLY A 6 1.15 -8.52 2.74
C GLY A 6 1.87 -9.18 1.57
N GLY A 7 1.49 -8.79 0.36
CA GLY A 7 2.13 -9.29 -0.86
C GLY A 7 1.57 -8.69 -2.14
N GLN A 8 2.20 -9.06 -3.25
CA GLN A 8 1.77 -8.72 -4.61
C GLN A 8 1.42 -9.99 -5.37
N LEU A 9 0.36 -9.90 -6.15
CA LEU A 9 -0.15 -10.94 -7.03
C LEU A 9 -0.15 -10.37 -8.44
N ARG A 10 0.40 -11.14 -9.37
CA ARG A 10 0.45 -10.80 -10.79
C ARG A 10 -0.11 -11.98 -11.56
N PHE A 11 -1.13 -11.72 -12.36
CA PHE A 11 -1.85 -12.71 -13.15
C PHE A 11 -1.58 -12.41 -14.61
N VAL A 12 -0.99 -13.35 -15.34
CA VAL A 12 -0.68 -13.15 -16.77
C VAL A 12 -1.27 -14.32 -17.54
N SER A 13 -2.01 -14.01 -18.60
CA SER A 13 -2.50 -15.00 -19.57
C SER A 13 -2.07 -14.60 -20.98
N PRO A 14 -1.47 -15.51 -21.77
CA PRO A 14 -1.00 -16.83 -21.37
C PRO A 14 0.18 -16.76 -20.36
N PRO A 15 0.40 -17.80 -19.55
CA PRO A 15 1.47 -17.82 -18.55
C PRO A 15 2.85 -17.73 -19.20
N LEU A 16 3.71 -16.85 -18.70
CA LEU A 16 5.05 -16.59 -19.26
C LEU A 16 6.14 -17.46 -18.64
N SER A 17 5.94 -17.94 -17.41
CA SER A 17 6.94 -18.73 -16.68
C SER A 17 6.40 -20.11 -16.31
N ARG A 18 7.31 -21.10 -16.20
CA ARG A 18 6.95 -22.47 -15.77
C ARG A 18 6.11 -22.56 -14.49
N PRO A 19 6.40 -21.81 -13.40
CA PRO A 19 5.54 -21.86 -12.21
C PRO A 19 4.13 -21.31 -12.46
N ASP A 20 3.98 -20.31 -13.33
CA ASP A 20 2.66 -19.71 -13.63
C ASP A 20 1.74 -20.69 -14.36
N ILE A 21 2.30 -21.59 -15.19
CA ILE A 21 1.53 -22.62 -15.91
C ILE A 21 0.76 -23.52 -14.93
N TYR A 22 1.35 -23.88 -13.78
CA TYR A 22 0.69 -24.73 -12.80
C TYR A 22 -0.34 -23.99 -11.95
N CYS A 23 -0.31 -22.66 -11.95
CA CYS A 23 -1.23 -21.81 -11.20
C CYS A 23 -2.34 -21.21 -12.06
N GLU A 24 -2.32 -21.46 -13.37
CA GLU A 24 -3.32 -20.94 -14.31
C GLU A 24 -4.73 -21.44 -13.94
N GLY A 25 -5.68 -20.50 -13.84
CA GLY A 25 -7.07 -20.80 -13.49
C GLY A 25 -7.32 -21.19 -12.03
N LEU A 26 -6.30 -21.15 -11.16
CA LEU A 26 -6.48 -21.41 -9.74
C LEU A 26 -6.69 -20.11 -8.96
N PRO A 27 -7.69 -20.05 -8.07
CA PRO A 27 -7.93 -18.88 -7.25
C PRO A 27 -6.88 -18.77 -6.14
N TRP A 28 -6.56 -17.52 -5.78
CA TRP A 28 -5.65 -17.18 -4.71
C TRP A 28 -6.41 -16.89 -3.42
N LEU A 29 -6.18 -17.72 -2.41
CA LEU A 29 -6.75 -17.53 -1.08
C LEU A 29 -5.77 -16.77 -0.18
N MET A 30 -6.20 -15.60 0.28
CA MET A 30 -5.53 -14.84 1.34
C MET A 30 -6.29 -15.02 2.64
N GLU A 31 -5.56 -15.22 3.73
CA GLU A 31 -6.12 -15.44 5.05
C GLU A 31 -5.35 -14.57 6.05
N ALA A 32 -6.08 -13.72 6.77
CA ALA A 32 -5.51 -12.87 7.81
C ALA A 32 -5.33 -13.65 9.12
N ARG A 33 -4.51 -13.09 10.01
CA ARG A 33 -4.49 -13.49 11.42
C ARG A 33 -5.79 -13.10 12.14
N ASP A 34 -6.04 -13.76 13.26
CA ASP A 34 -7.14 -13.39 14.16
C ASP A 34 -7.03 -11.91 14.56
N ASN A 35 -8.17 -11.21 14.59
CA ASN A 35 -8.28 -9.75 14.83
C ASN A 35 -7.63 -8.85 13.77
N ARG A 36 -7.28 -9.37 12.60
CA ARG A 36 -6.87 -8.56 11.44
C ARG A 36 -7.88 -8.72 10.30
N SER A 37 -7.93 -7.72 9.45
CA SER A 37 -8.71 -7.71 8.22
C SER A 37 -7.79 -7.69 7.00
N LEU A 38 -8.35 -7.95 5.83
CA LEU A 38 -7.63 -7.90 4.56
C LEU A 38 -8.03 -6.65 3.78
N PHE A 39 -7.03 -6.00 3.23
CA PHE A 39 -7.17 -4.96 2.22
C PHE A 39 -6.56 -5.46 0.92
N VAL A 40 -7.24 -5.22 -0.20
CA VAL A 40 -6.76 -5.52 -1.54
C VAL A 40 -6.87 -4.25 -2.38
N LEU A 41 -5.75 -3.89 -3.00
CA LEU A 41 -5.64 -2.83 -4.00
C LEU A 41 -5.43 -3.49 -5.36
N THR A 42 -6.27 -3.14 -6.34
CA THR A 42 -6.14 -3.59 -7.73
C THR A 42 -6.41 -2.44 -8.68
N TRP A 43 -6.22 -2.65 -9.98
CA TRP A 43 -6.33 -1.63 -11.02
C TRP A 43 -7.34 -2.05 -12.08
N GLY A 44 -8.31 -1.18 -12.36
CA GLY A 44 -9.39 -1.50 -13.28
C GLY A 44 -10.69 -0.74 -13.07
N TRP A 45 -11.68 -1.11 -13.87
CA TRP A 45 -13.06 -0.62 -13.75
C TRP A 45 -13.86 -1.57 -12.88
N LEU A 46 -14.53 -1.04 -11.86
CA LEU A 46 -15.44 -1.82 -11.02
C LEU A 46 -16.74 -2.09 -11.78
N LEU A 47 -17.13 -3.36 -11.86
CA LEU A 47 -18.40 -3.78 -12.46
C LEU A 47 -19.45 -3.94 -11.35
N PRO A 48 -20.63 -3.31 -11.49
CA PRO A 48 -21.75 -3.56 -10.60
C PRO A 48 -22.16 -5.04 -10.61
N LEU A 49 -22.37 -5.61 -9.42
CA LEU A 49 -22.85 -6.99 -9.25
C LEU A 49 -24.35 -7.11 -9.55
N GLU A 50 -25.09 -6.03 -9.32
CA GLU A 50 -26.50 -5.93 -9.66
C GLU A 50 -26.63 -5.25 -11.03
N PRO A 51 -27.28 -5.88 -12.03
CA PRO A 51 -27.64 -5.16 -13.24
C PRO A 51 -28.50 -3.97 -12.82
N GLN A 52 -28.10 -2.76 -13.21
CA GLN A 52 -28.96 -1.59 -13.12
C GLN A 52 -30.30 -2.00 -13.76
N GLN A 53 -31.35 -2.20 -12.95
CA GLN A 53 -32.69 -2.30 -13.49
C GLN A 53 -32.90 -0.99 -14.23
N ALA A 54 -32.74 -1.05 -15.55
CA ALA A 54 -33.22 0.00 -16.43
C ALA A 54 -34.66 0.20 -16.00
N THR A 55 -34.93 1.33 -15.37
CA THR A 55 -36.28 1.71 -15.00
C THR A 55 -36.97 2.03 -16.32
N THR A 56 -37.42 0.98 -17.01
CA THR A 56 -38.43 1.08 -18.04
C THR A 56 -39.67 1.53 -17.29
N SER A 57 -39.88 2.84 -17.24
CA SER A 57 -41.15 3.42 -16.87
C SER A 57 -42.24 2.78 -17.74
N PRO A 58 -43.22 2.05 -17.19
CA PRO A 58 -44.37 1.67 -17.97
C PRO A 58 -45.20 2.93 -18.18
N SER A 59 -45.08 3.50 -19.37
CA SER A 59 -46.06 4.41 -19.92
C SER A 59 -47.42 3.71 -20.00
N SER A 60 -48.47 4.46 -19.69
CA SER A 60 -49.89 4.23 -20.01
C SER A 60 -50.60 3.06 -19.33
N LEU A 61 -51.39 3.39 -18.30
CA LEU A 61 -52.79 2.99 -18.30
C LEU A 61 -53.64 4.25 -18.13
N GLY A 62 -54.37 4.60 -19.17
CA GLY A 62 -55.21 5.78 -19.21
C GLY A 62 -56.50 5.59 -18.43
N THR A 63 -56.89 6.65 -17.72
CA THR A 63 -58.30 6.89 -17.38
C THR A 63 -58.60 8.37 -17.58
N THR A 64 -59.58 8.60 -18.43
CA THR A 64 -60.18 9.84 -18.90
C THR A 64 -60.85 10.68 -17.81
N THR A 65 -60.57 11.98 -17.76
CA THR A 65 -61.60 13.05 -17.70
C THR A 65 -60.99 14.44 -17.96
N PRO A 66 -61.75 15.39 -18.57
CA PRO A 66 -61.22 16.66 -19.05
C PRO A 66 -61.43 17.81 -18.05
N ALA A 67 -60.48 18.75 -17.99
CA ALA A 67 -60.75 20.11 -17.52
C ALA A 67 -59.77 21.08 -18.18
N ILE A 68 -60.30 22.26 -18.46
CA ILE A 68 -59.90 23.30 -19.40
C ILE A 68 -59.03 24.41 -18.75
N SER A 69 -58.30 25.15 -19.60
CA SER A 69 -57.69 26.49 -19.44
C SER A 69 -56.23 26.57 -18.96
N ILE A 70 -55.26 26.94 -19.82
CA ILE A 70 -54.88 28.28 -20.38
C ILE A 70 -53.85 28.97 -19.46
N ASP A 71 -52.56 28.89 -19.83
CA ASP A 71 -51.63 29.99 -20.17
C ASP A 71 -50.16 29.57 -20.02
N GLY A 72 -49.36 29.87 -21.04
CA GLY A 72 -47.91 29.70 -21.03
C GLY A 72 -47.19 30.97 -20.55
N HIS A 73 -45.98 30.82 -19.99
CA HIS A 73 -44.71 31.13 -20.65
C HIS A 73 -43.54 31.11 -19.63
N THR A 74 -42.59 30.23 -19.92
CA THR A 74 -41.12 30.35 -19.79
C THR A 74 -40.49 30.66 -18.42
N ALA A 75 -39.95 29.60 -17.82
CA ALA A 75 -38.85 29.64 -16.87
C ALA A 75 -37.55 29.13 -17.53
N SER A 76 -36.45 29.33 -16.78
CA SER A 76 -35.14 28.68 -16.82
C SER A 76 -34.14 29.07 -17.90
N ASP A 77 -33.05 29.69 -17.44
CA ASP A 77 -31.70 29.15 -17.65
C ASP A 77 -30.84 29.45 -16.42
N SER A 78 -30.63 28.43 -15.58
CA SER A 78 -29.50 28.36 -14.66
C SER A 78 -28.77 27.05 -14.93
N SER A 79 -27.60 27.22 -15.54
CA SER A 79 -26.61 26.21 -15.85
C SER A 79 -26.22 25.41 -14.62
N SER A 80 -26.64 24.15 -14.56
CA SER A 80 -25.94 23.12 -13.81
C SER A 80 -25.24 22.22 -14.82
N SER A 81 -23.92 22.29 -14.78
CA SER A 81 -22.99 21.50 -15.57
C SER A 81 -23.23 20.01 -15.34
N SER A 82 -23.86 19.36 -16.31
CA SER A 82 -23.96 17.91 -16.42
C SER A 82 -22.59 17.34 -16.79
N SER A 83 -21.82 16.91 -15.79
CA SER A 83 -20.73 15.97 -16.01
C SER A 83 -21.33 14.60 -16.33
N SER A 84 -21.65 14.39 -17.61
CA SER A 84 -21.93 13.07 -18.16
C SER A 84 -20.72 12.17 -17.92
N SER A 85 -20.72 11.37 -16.85
CA SER A 85 -19.85 10.20 -16.78
C SER A 85 -20.33 9.24 -17.87
N SER A 86 -19.70 9.32 -19.04
CA SER A 86 -19.79 8.28 -20.06
C SER A 86 -19.65 6.95 -19.36
N LEU A 87 -20.64 6.07 -19.48
CA LEU A 87 -20.60 4.73 -18.93
C LEU A 87 -19.39 4.01 -19.55
N THR A 88 -18.23 4.09 -18.89
CA THR A 88 -16.95 3.67 -19.48
C THR A 88 -17.00 2.16 -19.64
N LYS A 89 -17.27 1.74 -20.87
CA LYS A 89 -17.36 0.32 -21.22
C LYS A 89 -16.02 -0.33 -20.91
N CYS A 90 -16.05 -1.45 -20.19
CA CYS A 90 -14.86 -2.23 -19.87
C CYS A 90 -14.04 -2.50 -21.15
N PRO A 91 -12.79 -2.04 -21.24
CA PRO A 91 -11.98 -2.23 -22.45
C PRO A 91 -11.58 -3.69 -22.66
N THR A 92 -11.50 -4.47 -21.57
CA THR A 92 -11.10 -5.88 -21.62
C THR A 92 -12.27 -6.83 -21.36
N THR A 93 -12.17 -8.05 -21.87
CA THR A 93 -13.10 -9.16 -21.54
C THR A 93 -12.66 -9.98 -20.32
N ASN A 94 -11.46 -9.70 -19.79
CA ASN A 94 -10.92 -10.31 -18.57
C ASN A 94 -11.65 -9.84 -17.31
N ARG A 95 -11.75 -10.69 -16.30
CA ARG A 95 -12.44 -10.36 -15.03
C ARG A 95 -11.61 -10.84 -13.85
N LEU A 96 -11.43 -9.95 -12.87
CA LEU A 96 -10.91 -10.29 -11.55
C LEU A 96 -12.09 -10.34 -10.58
N LEU A 97 -12.39 -11.55 -10.10
CA LEU A 97 -13.48 -11.84 -9.18
C LEU A 97 -12.92 -11.89 -7.76
N MET A 98 -13.56 -11.19 -6.83
CA MET A 98 -13.17 -11.18 -5.43
C MET A 98 -14.30 -11.71 -4.58
N TYR A 99 -14.02 -12.75 -3.79
CA TYR A 99 -14.96 -13.39 -2.90
C TYR A 99 -14.57 -13.16 -1.44
N SER A 100 -15.55 -12.92 -0.59
CA SER A 100 -15.37 -12.78 0.86
C SER A 100 -16.51 -13.47 1.61
N GLY A 101 -16.32 -13.72 2.90
CA GLY A 101 -17.36 -14.25 3.79
C GLY A 101 -17.44 -15.77 3.86
N TRP A 102 -18.38 -16.26 4.67
CA TRP A 102 -18.62 -17.69 4.85
C TRP A 102 -20.12 -18.03 4.87
N PRO A 103 -20.66 -18.73 3.84
CA PRO A 103 -19.98 -19.23 2.64
C PRO A 103 -19.42 -18.10 1.76
N PRO A 104 -18.38 -18.34 0.93
CA PRO A 104 -17.76 -17.30 0.10
C PRO A 104 -18.79 -16.73 -0.88
N ARG A 105 -18.99 -15.42 -0.84
CA ARG A 105 -19.90 -14.69 -1.73
C ARG A 105 -19.10 -13.74 -2.60
N LEU A 106 -19.53 -13.57 -3.86
CA LEU A 106 -18.91 -12.62 -4.77
C LEU A 106 -19.10 -11.20 -4.21
N HIS A 107 -17.99 -10.55 -3.88
CA HIS A 107 -17.95 -9.24 -3.23
C HIS A 107 -17.69 -8.11 -4.24
N LYS A 108 -16.79 -8.32 -5.21
CA LYS A 108 -16.48 -7.35 -6.28
C LYS A 108 -16.08 -8.07 -7.57
N VAL A 109 -16.33 -7.41 -8.70
CA VAL A 109 -15.83 -7.80 -10.04
C VAL A 109 -15.12 -6.60 -10.64
N VAL A 110 -13.87 -6.79 -11.09
CA VAL A 110 -13.06 -5.75 -11.70
C VAL A 110 -12.65 -6.16 -13.11
N CYS A 111 -12.79 -5.24 -14.06
CA CYS A 111 -12.18 -5.33 -15.38
C CYS A 111 -10.75 -4.79 -15.26
N PRO A 112 -9.71 -5.62 -15.46
CA PRO A 112 -8.34 -5.21 -15.23
C PRO A 112 -7.92 -4.09 -16.18
N ALA A 113 -7.10 -3.17 -15.65
CA ALA A 113 -6.38 -2.12 -16.36
C ALA A 113 -4.87 -2.26 -16.11
N ASP A 114 -4.08 -1.34 -16.68
CA ASP A 114 -2.63 -1.30 -16.47
C ASP A 114 -2.30 -1.15 -14.97
N PRO A 115 -1.40 -1.98 -14.40
CA PRO A 115 -1.18 -2.15 -12.97
C PRO A 115 -0.51 -0.97 -12.25
N ASP A 116 -0.23 0.14 -12.95
CA ASP A 116 0.33 1.37 -12.39
C ASP A 116 -0.57 2.60 -12.63
N SER A 117 -1.75 2.40 -13.21
CA SER A 117 -2.69 3.49 -13.51
C SER A 117 -3.40 3.96 -12.23
N ARG A 118 -2.91 5.05 -11.63
CA ARG A 118 -3.52 5.64 -10.42
C ARG A 118 -4.97 6.09 -10.60
N GLU A 119 -5.39 6.34 -11.84
CA GLU A 119 -6.74 6.78 -12.17
C GLU A 119 -7.81 5.67 -12.02
N TYR A 120 -7.39 4.40 -12.04
CA TYR A 120 -8.29 3.25 -12.00
C TYR A 120 -8.04 2.34 -10.79
N THR A 121 -7.59 2.88 -9.66
CA THR A 121 -7.37 2.08 -8.45
C THR A 121 -8.68 1.68 -7.79
N VAL A 122 -8.85 0.39 -7.51
CA VAL A 122 -10.00 -0.16 -6.79
C VAL A 122 -9.55 -0.68 -5.44
N HIS A 123 -10.18 -0.15 -4.39
CA HIS A 123 -9.94 -0.53 -3.00
C HIS A 123 -11.01 -1.52 -2.53
N VAL A 124 -10.58 -2.68 -2.03
CA VAL A 124 -11.47 -3.74 -1.57
C VAL A 124 -11.06 -4.17 -0.16
N TYR A 125 -12.06 -4.34 0.70
CA TYR A 125 -11.88 -4.76 2.08
C TYR A 125 -12.60 -6.08 2.31
N SER A 126 -12.10 -6.88 3.24
CA SER A 126 -12.82 -8.05 3.75
C SER A 126 -14.12 -7.66 4.47
N GLU A 127 -15.08 -8.60 4.52
CA GLU A 127 -16.45 -8.36 4.97
C GLU A 127 -16.53 -7.80 6.40
N GLU A 128 -15.67 -8.29 7.29
CA GLU A 128 -15.65 -7.88 8.70
C GLU A 128 -15.09 -6.46 8.92
N TRP A 129 -14.37 -5.91 7.94
CA TRP A 129 -13.80 -4.56 8.05
C TRP A 129 -14.88 -3.49 8.20
N LEU A 130 -15.95 -3.58 7.41
CA LEU A 130 -17.03 -2.57 7.42
C LEU A 130 -17.92 -2.66 8.68
N GLY A 131 -17.66 -3.64 9.55
CA GLY A 131 -18.47 -3.93 10.72
C GLY A 131 -19.66 -4.79 10.32
N SER A 132 -19.66 -6.04 10.77
CA SER A 132 -20.86 -6.86 10.72
C SER A 132 -21.99 -6.09 11.42
N ASN A 133 -23.07 -5.80 10.67
CA ASN A 133 -24.26 -5.17 11.21
C ASN A 133 -24.90 -6.08 12.25
N GLY A 134 -24.43 -6.06 13.50
CA GLY A 134 -25.17 -6.41 14.72
C GLY A 134 -25.97 -7.71 14.73
N LYS A 135 -25.78 -8.62 13.79
CA LYS A 135 -26.35 -9.96 13.84
C LYS A 135 -25.31 -10.78 14.56
N ILE A 136 -25.54 -10.87 15.85
CA ILE A 136 -25.07 -11.93 16.72
C ILE A 136 -25.35 -13.22 15.94
N SER A 137 -24.37 -13.71 15.20
CA SER A 137 -24.50 -14.96 14.48
C SER A 137 -24.22 -16.05 15.50
N GLU A 138 -25.23 -16.26 16.35
CA GLU A 138 -25.33 -17.29 17.39
C GLU A 138 -25.38 -18.71 16.77
N LEU A 139 -25.04 -18.84 15.48
CA LEU A 139 -25.04 -20.08 14.71
C LEU A 139 -23.89 -20.13 13.67
N GLN A 140 -22.69 -19.63 14.00
CA GLN A 140 -21.60 -19.60 13.01
C GLN A 140 -20.26 -20.12 13.54
N GLY A 141 -20.24 -21.38 13.97
CA GLY A 141 -19.03 -22.21 14.08
C GLY A 141 -17.88 -21.62 14.93
N PRO A 142 -16.70 -22.25 14.93
CA PRO A 142 -15.52 -21.63 15.52
C PRO A 142 -15.19 -20.33 14.78
N GLY A 143 -14.81 -19.28 15.51
CA GLY A 143 -14.38 -18.01 14.94
C GLY A 143 -13.26 -18.26 13.91
N ARG A 144 -13.53 -17.93 12.65
CA ARG A 144 -12.59 -18.15 11.55
C ARG A 144 -11.85 -16.86 11.23
N SER A 145 -10.59 -17.01 10.87
CA SER A 145 -9.76 -15.97 10.30
C SER A 145 -10.42 -15.36 9.06
N PRO A 146 -10.42 -14.02 8.92
CA PRO A 146 -10.89 -13.39 7.71
C PRO A 146 -10.14 -13.86 6.48
N ALA A 147 -10.88 -14.19 5.44
CA ALA A 147 -10.33 -14.71 4.21
C ALA A 147 -10.94 -14.02 2.99
N LEU A 148 -10.12 -13.84 1.97
CA LEU A 148 -10.49 -13.23 0.71
C LEU A 148 -9.89 -14.06 -0.43
N LEU A 149 -10.73 -14.40 -1.40
CA LEU A 149 -10.37 -15.26 -2.52
C LEU A 149 -10.42 -14.46 -3.82
N LEU A 150 -9.29 -14.39 -4.52
CA LEU A 150 -9.14 -13.72 -5.81
C LEU A 150 -9.10 -14.76 -6.93
N ASP A 151 -9.97 -14.61 -7.92
CA ASP A 151 -10.00 -15.47 -9.10
C ASP A 151 -9.85 -14.63 -10.38
N PHE A 152 -8.87 -14.95 -11.19
CA PHE A 152 -8.59 -14.26 -12.45
C PHE A 152 -9.10 -15.08 -13.62
N VAL A 153 -10.18 -14.59 -14.23
CA VAL A 153 -10.79 -15.22 -15.40
C VAL A 153 -10.32 -14.49 -16.66
N ALA A 154 -9.27 -15.05 -17.26
CA ALA A 154 -8.76 -14.58 -18.55
C ALA A 154 -9.59 -15.15 -19.71
N ARG A 155 -10.16 -14.28 -20.53
CA ARG A 155 -10.82 -14.60 -21.80
C ARG A 155 -10.01 -14.13 -23.01
N GLU A 156 -9.10 -13.20 -22.78
CA GLU A 156 -8.18 -12.66 -23.78
C GLU A 156 -6.77 -12.54 -23.18
N PRO A 157 -5.71 -12.55 -24.01
CA PRO A 157 -4.36 -12.32 -23.55
C PRO A 157 -4.25 -10.98 -22.82
N GLY A 158 -3.70 -10.99 -21.62
CA GLY A 158 -3.62 -9.80 -20.79
C GLY A 158 -3.09 -10.10 -19.40
N GLU A 159 -3.04 -9.04 -18.60
CA GLU A 159 -2.51 -9.09 -17.26
C GLU A 159 -3.47 -8.40 -16.27
N ALA A 160 -3.47 -8.89 -15.04
CA ALA A 160 -4.02 -8.19 -13.90
C ALA A 160 -3.00 -8.21 -12.75
N ALA A 161 -3.01 -7.16 -11.93
CA ALA A 161 -2.24 -7.16 -10.69
C ALA A 161 -3.15 -6.83 -9.51
N ALA A 162 -2.75 -7.33 -8.34
CA ALA A 162 -3.35 -6.95 -7.08
C ALA A 162 -2.26 -6.93 -6.00
N SER A 163 -2.34 -6.00 -5.08
CA SER A 163 -1.58 -6.02 -3.83
C SER A 163 -2.53 -6.22 -2.67
N TRP A 164 -2.08 -6.93 -1.65
CA TRP A 164 -2.89 -7.21 -0.47
C TRP A 164 -2.10 -6.96 0.80
N LEU A 165 -2.81 -6.53 1.84
CA LEU A 165 -2.25 -6.16 3.14
C LEU A 165 -3.13 -6.69 4.26
N GLU A 166 -2.51 -7.21 5.32
CA GLU A 166 -3.16 -7.39 6.61
C GLU A 166 -3.26 -6.03 7.30
N ILE A 167 -4.49 -5.60 7.55
CA ILE A 167 -4.79 -4.32 8.20
C ILE A 167 -5.51 -4.54 9.53
N SER A 168 -5.41 -3.56 10.43
CA SER A 168 -6.23 -3.51 11.65
C SER A 168 -6.82 -2.12 11.84
N LYS A 169 -7.99 -2.05 12.49
CA LYS A 169 -8.65 -0.76 12.78
C LYS A 169 -7.80 0.06 13.74
N SER A 170 -7.63 1.34 13.45
CA SER A 170 -7.10 2.27 14.46
C SER A 170 -8.13 2.45 15.58
N ARG A 171 -7.68 2.80 16.79
CA ARG A 171 -8.58 3.03 17.92
C ARG A 171 -9.53 4.21 17.66
N SER A 172 -9.09 5.19 16.87
CA SER A 172 -9.89 6.34 16.44
C SER A 172 -11.02 5.93 15.48
N ALA A 173 -10.74 5.07 14.49
CA ALA A 173 -11.74 4.55 13.57
C ALA A 173 -12.74 3.60 14.25
N LEU A 174 -12.26 2.77 15.19
CA LEU A 174 -13.12 1.89 15.99
C LEU A 174 -14.07 2.70 16.90
N ARG A 175 -13.58 3.81 17.50
CA ARG A 175 -14.39 4.69 18.35
C ARG A 175 -15.47 5.45 17.58
N SER A 176 -15.12 6.02 16.41
CA SER A 176 -16.12 6.71 15.57
C SER A 176 -17.23 5.77 15.10
N GLN A 177 -16.90 4.51 14.83
CA GLN A 177 -17.88 3.50 14.43
C GLN A 177 -18.77 3.04 15.58
N LEU A 178 -18.25 2.96 16.81
CA LEU A 178 -19.00 2.53 17.99
C LEU A 178 -19.76 3.67 18.72
N ARG A 179 -19.65 4.93 18.26
CA ARG A 179 -20.26 6.12 18.91
C ARG A 179 -20.08 6.17 20.44
N LEU A 180 -18.94 5.72 20.94
CA LEU A 180 -18.66 5.70 22.38
C LEU A 180 -18.34 7.13 22.87
N LEU A 181 -18.87 7.51 24.03
CA LEU A 181 -18.63 8.80 24.70
C LEU A 181 -17.12 9.04 24.94
N PRO A 182 -16.64 10.30 24.94
CA PRO A 182 -15.24 10.61 25.24
C PRO A 182 -14.94 10.21 26.69
N GLU A 183 -14.00 9.29 26.86
CA GLU A 183 -13.47 8.91 28.17
C GLU A 183 -12.60 10.05 28.69
N SER A 184 -12.94 10.53 29.89
CA SER A 184 -12.20 11.56 30.62
C SER A 184 -10.73 11.18 30.75
N GLU A 185 -9.84 12.09 30.33
CA GLU A 185 -8.43 12.21 30.71
C GLU A 185 -8.14 11.58 32.09
N GLY A 186 -7.57 10.37 32.14
CA GLY A 186 -7.39 9.72 33.46
C GLY A 186 -6.79 8.32 33.56
N LEU A 187 -6.39 7.64 32.48
CA LEU A 187 -5.65 6.37 32.60
C LEU A 187 -4.37 6.40 31.77
N ASN A 188 -3.26 6.60 32.48
CA ASN A 188 -1.86 6.44 32.05
C ASN A 188 -1.62 5.03 31.49
N GLY A 189 -2.00 4.83 30.24
CA GLY A 189 -1.63 3.68 29.44
C GLY A 189 -1.35 4.19 28.04
N SER A 190 -0.11 4.07 27.62
CA SER A 190 0.36 4.18 26.23
C SER A 190 -0.31 3.14 25.32
N LEU A 191 -1.65 3.12 25.22
CA LEU A 191 -2.39 2.30 24.27
C LEU A 191 -2.45 3.07 22.95
N ARG A 192 -1.27 3.14 22.33
CA ARG A 192 -0.94 4.04 21.24
C ARG A 192 -1.85 3.80 20.05
N ASP A 193 -2.25 4.89 19.39
CA ASP A 193 -2.52 4.84 17.96
C ASP A 193 -1.37 4.10 17.29
N CYS A 194 -1.65 3.21 16.33
CA CYS A 194 -0.61 2.35 15.78
C CYS A 194 0.53 3.18 15.18
N GLN A 195 1.77 2.81 15.47
CA GLN A 195 2.96 3.52 14.99
C GLN A 195 3.03 3.58 13.46
N HIS A 196 2.53 2.53 12.80
CA HIS A 196 2.56 2.33 11.36
C HIS A 196 1.14 2.44 10.78
N ARG A 197 0.66 3.67 10.62
CA ARG A 197 -0.71 3.99 10.21
C ARG A 197 -0.73 4.55 8.79
N CYS A 198 -1.53 3.92 7.91
CA CYS A 198 -1.89 4.48 6.61
C CYS A 198 -3.07 5.48 6.82
N PRO A 199 -2.87 6.80 6.69
CA PRO A 199 -3.92 7.78 6.93
C PRO A 199 -5.09 7.66 5.95
N GLU A 200 -4.82 7.35 4.68
CA GLU A 200 -5.82 7.22 3.62
C GLU A 200 -6.73 5.99 3.78
N LEU A 201 -6.24 4.93 4.42
CA LEU A 201 -7.03 3.73 4.73
C LEU A 201 -7.68 3.81 6.12
N GLY A 202 -7.27 4.77 6.96
CA GLY A 202 -7.66 4.82 8.37
C GLY A 202 -7.24 3.56 9.15
N ALA A 203 -6.21 2.86 8.68
CA ALA A 203 -5.85 1.51 9.12
C ALA A 203 -4.37 1.40 9.48
N CYS A 204 -4.06 0.38 10.26
CA CYS A 204 -2.70 0.05 10.68
C CYS A 204 -2.17 -1.11 9.85
N ILE A 205 -0.91 -1.01 9.41
CA ILE A 205 -0.21 -2.08 8.69
C ILE A 205 0.88 -2.71 9.56
N ALA A 206 1.45 -3.82 9.10
CA ALA A 206 2.56 -4.46 9.81
C ALA A 206 3.85 -3.62 9.74
N SER A 207 4.64 -3.62 10.81
CA SER A 207 5.93 -2.90 10.87
C SER A 207 6.94 -3.39 9.83
N SER A 208 6.83 -4.64 9.38
CA SER A 208 7.69 -5.22 8.35
C SER A 208 7.49 -4.63 6.95
N LEU A 209 6.37 -3.94 6.73
CA LEU A 209 6.00 -3.32 5.45
C LEU A 209 6.33 -1.82 5.44
N TRP A 210 6.96 -1.31 6.50
CA TRP A 210 7.29 0.10 6.65
C TRP A 210 8.76 0.31 6.29
N CYS A 211 9.06 1.28 5.42
CA CYS A 211 10.43 1.56 4.97
C CYS A 211 11.16 0.36 4.38
N ASP A 212 10.45 -0.56 3.72
CA ASP A 212 11.04 -1.73 3.06
C ASP A 212 11.42 -1.43 1.59
N GLY A 213 11.12 -0.22 1.12
CA GLY A 213 11.42 0.24 -0.23
C GLY A 213 10.30 0.01 -1.24
N ARG A 214 9.10 -0.40 -0.78
CA ARG A 214 7.91 -0.57 -1.61
C ARG A 214 6.75 0.22 -1.03
N ILE A 215 5.97 0.86 -1.91
CA ILE A 215 4.77 1.59 -1.51
C ILE A 215 3.64 0.59 -1.25
N HIS A 216 3.17 0.51 -0.01
CA HIS A 216 2.01 -0.29 0.40
C HIS A 216 0.77 0.57 0.67
N CYS A 217 0.96 1.72 1.31
CA CYS A 217 -0.13 2.68 1.51
C CYS A 217 -0.44 3.34 0.14
N PRO A 218 -1.71 3.50 -0.29
CA PRO A 218 -2.02 4.19 -1.56
C PRO A 218 -1.44 5.61 -1.69
N SER A 219 -1.19 6.28 -0.55
CA SER A 219 -0.54 7.59 -0.50
C SER A 219 1.00 7.53 -0.59
N GLY A 220 1.60 6.35 -0.39
CA GLY A 220 3.05 6.18 -0.20
C GLY A 220 3.56 6.65 1.16
N PHE A 221 2.67 6.88 2.13
CA PHE A 221 3.04 7.41 3.45
C PHE A 221 3.99 6.50 4.24
N ASP A 222 3.92 5.18 4.03
CA ASP A 222 4.81 4.18 4.62
C ASP A 222 6.28 4.35 4.23
N GLU A 223 6.56 5.05 3.13
CA GLU A 223 7.91 5.28 2.59
C GLU A 223 8.35 6.77 2.65
N ALA A 224 7.45 7.67 3.03
CA ALA A 224 7.68 9.12 2.96
C ALA A 224 8.53 9.66 4.13
N ASP A 225 8.36 9.11 5.33
CA ASP A 225 9.03 9.55 6.57
C ASP A 225 9.89 8.43 7.17
N CYS A 226 10.77 7.88 6.33
CA CYS A 226 11.78 6.94 6.77
C CYS A 226 12.98 7.73 7.27
N ALA A 227 13.06 7.94 8.60
CA ALA A 227 14.17 8.61 9.25
C ALA A 227 15.51 8.14 8.63
N SER A 228 16.21 9.07 8.00
CA SER A 228 17.32 8.89 7.04
C SER A 228 18.60 8.25 7.60
N GLY A 229 18.52 7.43 8.65
CA GLY A 229 19.67 6.92 9.39
C GLY A 229 20.52 5.86 8.67
N THR A 230 20.03 5.24 7.60
CA THR A 230 20.74 4.14 6.91
C THR A 230 20.88 4.32 5.40
N ARG A 231 20.17 5.27 4.77
CA ARG A 231 20.29 5.50 3.32
C ARG A 231 21.67 6.06 2.92
N LEU A 232 22.37 6.80 3.79
CA LEU A 232 23.74 7.23 3.53
C LEU A 232 24.78 6.09 3.63
N LEU A 233 24.56 5.12 4.52
CA LEU A 233 25.47 3.97 4.70
C LEU A 233 25.24 2.87 3.65
N GLY A 234 24.00 2.72 3.17
CA GLY A 234 23.62 1.73 2.16
C GLY A 234 23.91 2.12 0.70
N TRP A 235 24.18 3.40 0.41
CA TRP A 235 24.57 3.87 -0.93
C TRP A 235 26.06 3.69 -1.24
N LEU A 236 26.89 3.48 -0.21
CA LEU A 236 28.31 3.21 -0.38
C LEU A 236 28.51 1.70 -0.41
N SER A 237 28.69 1.14 -1.60
CA SER A 237 29.09 -0.27 -1.79
C SER A 237 30.27 -0.62 -0.85
N GLY A 238 30.37 -1.87 -0.39
CA GLY A 238 31.44 -2.28 0.53
C GLY A 238 32.86 -1.92 0.05
N GLY A 239 33.06 -1.77 -1.26
CA GLY A 239 34.31 -1.27 -1.85
C GLY A 239 34.63 0.20 -1.53
N ALA A 240 33.62 1.07 -1.43
CA ALA A 240 33.83 2.48 -1.09
C ALA A 240 34.29 2.66 0.36
N TRP A 241 33.81 1.82 1.28
CA TRP A 241 34.28 1.78 2.66
C TRP A 241 35.73 1.32 2.78
N LEU A 242 36.13 0.32 1.99
CA LEU A 242 37.52 -0.13 1.94
C LEU A 242 38.45 0.94 1.38
N LEU A 243 38.02 1.69 0.36
CA LEU A 243 38.79 2.81 -0.19
C LEU A 243 38.94 3.95 0.82
N LEU A 244 37.87 4.33 1.53
CA LEU A 244 37.94 5.35 2.58
C LEU A 244 38.87 4.94 3.72
N ALA A 245 38.78 3.68 4.17
CA ALA A 245 39.67 3.14 5.20
C ALA A 245 41.14 3.12 4.74
N ALA A 246 41.39 2.74 3.48
CA ALA A 246 42.73 2.73 2.90
C ALA A 246 43.33 4.15 2.80
N VAL A 247 42.55 5.13 2.32
CA VAL A 247 42.99 6.53 2.24
C VAL A 247 43.30 7.11 3.62
N ALA A 248 42.44 6.84 4.61
CA ALA A 248 42.67 7.26 5.98
C ALA A 248 43.96 6.63 6.56
N GLY A 249 44.20 5.34 6.31
CA GLY A 249 45.42 4.65 6.72
C GLY A 249 46.69 5.21 6.07
N ILE A 250 46.63 5.53 4.78
CA ILE A 250 47.77 6.13 4.05
C ILE A 250 48.09 7.53 4.60
N LEU A 251 47.08 8.36 4.85
CA LEU A 251 47.29 9.70 5.43
C LEU A 251 47.93 9.62 6.81
N ALA A 252 47.50 8.70 7.66
CA ALA A 252 48.09 8.48 8.98
C ALA A 252 49.55 8.00 8.89
N ALA A 253 49.85 7.05 8.00
CA ALA A 253 51.21 6.57 7.79
C ALA A 253 52.13 7.68 7.26
N CYS A 254 51.68 8.49 6.30
CA CYS A 254 52.42 9.64 5.78
C CYS A 254 52.69 10.68 6.86
N ALA A 255 51.72 10.99 7.72
CA ALA A 255 51.90 11.92 8.83
C ALA A 255 52.95 11.42 9.85
N CYS A 256 52.93 10.13 10.18
CA CYS A 256 53.93 9.50 11.05
C CYS A 256 55.33 9.54 10.42
N LEU A 257 55.45 9.23 9.13
CA LEU A 257 56.73 9.26 8.41
C LEU A 257 57.30 10.67 8.36
N PHE A 258 56.45 11.67 8.11
CA PHE A 258 56.83 13.08 8.13
C PHE A 258 57.33 13.51 9.52
N ALA A 259 56.66 13.11 10.59
CA ALA A 259 57.09 13.39 11.97
C ALA A 259 58.46 12.77 12.29
N VAL A 260 58.72 11.53 11.83
CA VAL A 260 60.02 10.84 12.01
C VAL A 260 61.13 11.53 11.19
N LEU A 261 60.84 11.96 9.96
CA LEU A 261 61.81 12.67 9.11
C LEU A 261 62.16 14.05 9.67
N VAL A 262 61.17 14.79 10.19
CA VAL A 262 61.43 16.08 10.86
C VAL A 262 62.22 15.86 12.15
N GLY A 263 61.87 14.86 12.96
CA GLY A 263 62.60 14.53 14.20
C GLY A 263 64.06 14.11 13.96
N SER A 264 64.31 13.29 12.94
CA SER A 264 65.67 12.87 12.56
C SER A 264 66.50 14.00 11.95
N SER A 265 65.88 14.92 11.21
CA SER A 265 66.55 16.12 10.69
C SER A 265 66.99 17.08 11.80
N VAL A 266 66.14 17.26 12.82
CA VAL A 266 66.46 18.08 14.01
C VAL A 266 67.56 17.42 14.85
N PHE A 267 67.50 16.09 15.01
CA PHE A 267 68.54 15.34 15.73
C PHE A 267 69.90 15.37 14.99
N SER A 268 69.89 15.21 13.66
CA SER A 268 71.11 15.27 12.84
C SER A 268 71.75 16.67 12.84
N MET A 269 70.96 17.75 12.81
CA MET A 269 71.48 19.11 13.00
C MET A 269 72.10 19.30 14.39
N THR A 270 71.46 18.80 15.45
CA THR A 270 71.96 18.92 16.83
C THR A 270 73.29 18.21 17.05
N ILE A 271 73.51 17.05 16.41
CA ILE A 271 74.78 16.31 16.47
C ILE A 271 75.87 17.03 15.66
N LYS A 272 75.57 17.54 14.47
CA LYS A 272 76.55 18.31 13.67
C LYS A 272 77.01 19.58 14.41
N TYR A 273 76.09 20.30 15.05
CA TYR A 273 76.44 21.48 15.86
C TYR A 273 77.32 21.13 17.07
N ASN A 274 77.04 20.02 17.77
CA ASN A 274 77.87 19.58 18.90
C ASN A 274 79.27 19.09 18.46
N PHE A 275 79.39 18.43 17.32
CA PHE A 275 80.68 17.95 16.81
C PHE A 275 81.57 19.10 16.33
N VAL A 276 81.00 20.15 15.71
CA VAL A 276 81.74 21.35 15.31
C VAL A 276 82.21 22.17 16.53
N CYS A 277 81.41 22.25 17.60
CA CYS A 277 81.83 22.95 18.84
C CYS A 277 82.89 22.19 19.66
N ASN A 278 82.97 20.85 19.58
CA ASN A 278 84.00 20.08 20.28
C ASN A 278 85.35 20.03 19.53
N TYR A 279 85.38 20.40 18.24
CA TYR A 279 86.61 20.46 17.44
C TYR A 279 87.31 21.84 17.51
N LEU A 280 86.67 22.84 18.12
CA LEU A 280 87.15 24.22 18.27
C LEU A 280 87.58 24.59 19.70
N ARG A 281 87.85 23.58 20.55
CA ARG A 281 88.43 23.73 21.90
C ARG A 281 89.70 22.90 21.99
#